data_AF-A0A3D3ZXF8-F1
#
_entry.id   AF-A0A3D3ZXF8-F1
#
_cell.length_a   1.000
_cell.length_b   1.000
_cell.length_c   1.000
_cell.angle_alpha   90.00
_cell.angle_beta   90.00
_cell.angle_gamma   90.00
#
_symmetry.space_group_name_H-M   'P 1'
#
loop_
_entity.id
_entity.type
_entity.pdbx_description
1 polymer ?
#
loop_
_entity_poly.entity_id
_entity_poly.type
_entity_poly.pdbx_seq_one_letter_code
_entity_poly.pdbx_strand_id
1 'polypeptide(L)'
;MRILIALLLLTACGRGITDSERTLMGEVMGSSFNANEIRMLEAGFIGIRTRTYPVRPQVTCREKLAPPPDGPTFQTRTAGAVAWQHVLTNPDWTLTNYAEGYPERINLVAAMYFAHEMTHVWQWQNRATTGYSPFRGLAEHKPGVDPYLFDPTKEIRFLDMGYEQQASLVEEFICCRTLAPDAARTQRLYETLSAVMPVQHPTQTPRPAQVLGVHEDVDLVGICD
;
A
#
# COMPACT_ATOMS: atom_id res chain seq x y z
N MET A 1 -7.80 -8.53 38.12
CA MET A 1 -9.02 -8.26 37.34
C MET A 1 -9.08 -6.84 36.77
N ARG A 2 -8.95 -5.76 37.57
CA ARG A 2 -8.98 -4.36 37.08
C ARG A 2 -7.88 -4.00 36.05
N ILE A 3 -6.64 -4.48 36.26
CA ILE A 3 -5.53 -4.27 35.31
C ILE A 3 -5.76 -5.04 34.00
N LEU A 4 -6.30 -6.28 34.08
CA LEU A 4 -6.67 -7.05 32.89
C LEU A 4 -7.77 -6.35 32.09
N ILE A 5 -8.79 -5.80 32.77
CA ILE A 5 -9.86 -5.03 32.12
C ILE A 5 -9.30 -3.75 31.47
N ALA A 6 -8.41 -3.03 32.14
CA ALA A 6 -7.75 -1.85 31.57
C ALA A 6 -6.89 -2.21 30.34
N LEU A 7 -6.15 -3.32 30.37
CA LEU A 7 -5.37 -3.82 29.24
C LEU A 7 -6.27 -4.28 28.08
N LEU A 8 -7.39 -4.95 28.37
CA LEU A 8 -8.39 -5.35 27.36
C LEU A 8 -9.06 -4.13 26.71
N LEU A 9 -9.37 -3.09 27.49
CA LEU A 9 -9.91 -1.84 26.96
C LEU A 9 -8.90 -1.11 26.05
N LEU A 10 -7.61 -1.17 26.35
CA LEU A 10 -6.56 -0.60 25.49
C LEU A 10 -6.40 -1.36 24.16
N THR A 11 -6.68 -2.67 24.12
CA THR A 11 -6.70 -3.44 22.85
C THR A 11 -7.91 -3.12 21.95
N ALA A 12 -8.93 -2.42 22.49
CA ALA A 12 -10.13 -2.03 21.75
C ALA A 12 -10.00 -0.66 21.05
N CYS A 13 -8.88 0.07 21.24
CA CYS A 13 -8.68 1.41 20.68
C CYS A 13 -8.39 1.46 19.17
N GLY A 14 -8.46 0.33 18.46
CA GLY A 14 -8.28 0.25 17.01
C GLY A 14 -9.42 -0.48 16.33
N ARG A 15 -9.79 -0.03 15.12
CA ARG A 15 -10.76 -0.75 14.30
C ARG A 15 -10.09 -1.95 13.61
N GLY A 16 -10.82 -3.03 13.40
CA GLY A 16 -10.41 -4.05 12.43
C GLY A 16 -10.54 -3.53 10.99
N ILE A 17 -10.02 -4.29 10.04
CA ILE A 17 -10.26 -4.01 8.63
C ILE A 17 -11.67 -4.49 8.20
N THR A 18 -12.31 -3.73 7.31
CA THR A 18 -13.68 -3.95 6.82
C THR A 18 -13.75 -5.15 5.88
N ASP A 19 -14.96 -5.60 5.56
CA ASP A 19 -15.14 -6.71 4.61
C ASP A 19 -14.65 -6.36 3.20
N SER A 20 -14.81 -5.12 2.75
CA SER A 20 -14.31 -4.70 1.44
C SER A 20 -12.78 -4.55 1.42
N GLU A 21 -12.17 -4.08 2.51
CA GLU A 21 -10.71 -4.08 2.71
C GLU A 21 -10.16 -5.53 2.72
N ARG A 22 -10.87 -6.46 3.36
CA ARG A 22 -10.53 -7.90 3.38
C ARG A 22 -10.62 -8.51 1.99
N THR A 23 -11.67 -8.23 1.23
CA THR A 23 -11.82 -8.72 -0.14
C THR A 23 -10.66 -8.23 -1.01
N LEU A 24 -10.37 -6.92 -0.98
CA LEU A 24 -9.29 -6.32 -1.75
C LEU A 24 -7.93 -6.97 -1.45
N MET A 25 -7.59 -7.18 -0.18
CA MET A 25 -6.31 -7.78 0.22
C MET A 25 -6.29 -9.30 0.10
N GLY A 26 -7.44 -9.96 0.19
CA GLY A 26 -7.57 -11.40 -0.05
C GLY A 26 -7.23 -11.77 -1.51
N GLU A 27 -7.49 -10.88 -2.46
CA GLU A 27 -7.08 -11.06 -3.85
C GLU A 27 -5.57 -10.92 -4.08
N VAL A 28 -4.86 -10.21 -3.21
CA VAL A 28 -3.41 -9.96 -3.34
C VAL A 28 -2.60 -10.94 -2.50
N MET A 29 -2.96 -11.09 -1.23
CA MET A 29 -2.17 -11.81 -0.22
C MET A 29 -2.82 -13.13 0.20
N GLY A 30 -4.08 -13.37 -0.17
CA GLY A 30 -4.83 -14.62 0.05
C GLY A 30 -4.61 -15.27 1.40
N SER A 31 -4.35 -16.58 1.41
CA SER A 31 -4.17 -17.37 2.64
C SER A 31 -2.89 -17.04 3.42
N SER A 32 -1.98 -16.24 2.87
CA SER A 32 -0.74 -15.81 3.55
C SER A 32 -0.93 -14.58 4.44
N PHE A 33 -2.16 -14.08 4.54
CA PHE A 33 -2.51 -12.87 5.25
C PHE A 33 -3.65 -13.09 6.25
N ASN A 34 -3.39 -12.85 7.53
CA ASN A 34 -4.37 -12.93 8.60
C ASN A 34 -4.98 -11.55 8.88
N ALA A 35 -6.11 -11.26 8.22
CA ALA A 35 -6.87 -10.04 8.41
C ALA A 35 -7.43 -9.81 9.83
N ASN A 36 -7.58 -10.87 10.64
CA ASN A 36 -8.26 -10.78 11.94
C ASN A 36 -7.39 -10.13 13.02
N GLU A 37 -6.08 -10.17 12.86
CA GLU A 37 -5.12 -9.62 13.82
C GLU A 37 -4.88 -8.12 13.61
N ILE A 38 -5.34 -7.56 12.49
CA ILE A 38 -5.01 -6.20 12.07
C ILE A 38 -5.81 -5.18 12.86
N ARG A 39 -5.14 -4.12 13.29
CA ARG A 39 -5.77 -2.99 13.96
C ARG A 39 -5.32 -1.68 13.30
N MET A 40 -6.30 -0.89 12.87
CA MET A 40 -6.09 0.46 12.36
C MET A 40 -6.34 1.45 13.50
N LEU A 41 -5.40 2.36 13.73
CA LEU A 41 -5.47 3.36 14.78
C LEU A 41 -5.06 4.72 14.23
N GLU A 42 -5.87 5.73 14.51
CA GLU A 42 -5.44 7.10 14.31
C GLU A 42 -4.42 7.49 15.37
N ALA A 43 -3.30 8.06 14.94
CA ALA A 43 -2.21 8.46 15.79
C ALA A 43 -1.75 9.87 15.41
N GLY A 44 -2.18 10.88 16.19
CA GLY A 44 -1.87 12.29 15.91
C GLY A 44 -0.39 12.69 15.93
N PHE A 45 0.50 11.79 16.38
CA PHE A 45 1.95 11.98 16.29
C PHE A 45 2.54 11.52 14.94
N ILE A 46 1.78 10.79 14.12
CA ILE A 46 2.21 10.41 12.77
C ILE A 46 2.10 11.65 11.86
N GLY A 47 3.15 11.88 11.07
CA GLY A 47 3.20 13.02 10.15
C GLY A 47 3.44 14.38 10.81
N ILE A 48 3.79 14.50 12.09
CA ILE A 48 4.04 15.82 12.73
C ILE A 48 5.16 16.65 12.07
N ARG A 49 6.04 16.02 11.28
CA ARG A 49 7.11 16.69 10.54
C ARG A 49 6.83 16.62 9.05
N THR A 50 6.93 17.77 8.41
CA THR A 50 7.01 17.87 6.95
C THR A 50 8.40 17.47 6.49
N ARG A 51 8.45 16.73 5.38
CA ARG A 51 9.67 16.31 4.70
C ARG A 51 9.63 16.79 3.25
N THR A 52 10.80 17.14 2.72
CA THR A 52 10.97 17.54 1.32
C THR A 52 11.63 16.40 0.56
N TYR A 53 11.04 16.01 -0.56
CA TYR A 53 11.57 14.99 -1.47
C TYR A 53 11.72 15.57 -2.87
N PRO A 54 12.68 15.08 -3.68
CA PRO A 54 12.70 15.33 -5.11
C PRO A 54 11.40 14.87 -5.76
N VAL A 55 10.91 15.60 -6.76
CA VAL A 55 9.78 15.14 -7.58
C VAL A 55 10.16 13.82 -8.26
N ARG A 56 9.26 12.85 -8.15
CA ARG A 56 9.47 11.50 -8.69
C ARG A 56 9.26 11.50 -10.21
N PRO A 57 10.01 10.66 -10.94
CA PRO A 57 9.73 10.43 -12.36
C PRO A 57 8.30 9.92 -12.58
N GLN A 58 7.64 10.44 -13.61
CA GLN A 58 6.28 10.06 -14.04
C GLN A 58 6.27 8.71 -14.80
N VAL A 59 6.82 7.68 -14.18
CA VAL A 59 7.03 6.36 -14.81
C VAL A 59 6.03 5.33 -14.29
N THR A 60 5.80 5.29 -12.97
CA THR A 60 4.85 4.37 -12.32
C THR A 60 3.41 4.83 -12.51
N CYS A 61 2.47 3.88 -12.46
CA CYS A 61 1.04 4.15 -12.54
C CYS A 61 0.61 5.17 -11.47
N ARG A 62 1.11 5.02 -10.24
CA ARG A 62 0.83 5.94 -9.13
C ARG A 62 1.22 7.39 -9.45
N GLU A 63 2.41 7.61 -10.01
CA GLU A 63 2.86 8.98 -10.31
C GLU A 63 2.06 9.59 -11.47
N LYS A 64 1.64 8.78 -12.43
CA LYS A 64 0.84 9.20 -13.59
C LYS A 64 -0.63 9.53 -13.28
N LEU A 65 -1.12 9.28 -12.05
CA LEU A 65 -2.53 9.55 -11.69
C LEU A 65 -2.86 11.04 -11.57
N ALA A 66 -1.85 11.91 -11.53
CA ALA A 66 -2.01 13.35 -11.48
C ALA A 66 -0.83 14.05 -12.20
N PRO A 67 -1.00 15.31 -12.63
CA PRO A 67 0.12 16.11 -13.13
C PRO A 67 1.27 16.16 -12.10
N PRO A 68 2.54 16.19 -12.55
CA PRO A 68 3.66 16.29 -11.64
C PRO A 68 3.62 17.61 -10.85
N PRO A 69 4.09 17.63 -9.58
CA PRO A 69 4.18 18.85 -8.81
C PRO A 69 5.04 19.93 -9.48
N ASP A 70 4.74 21.20 -9.20
CA ASP A 70 5.55 22.33 -9.67
C ASP A 70 6.93 22.34 -9.02
N GLY A 71 7.97 22.35 -9.86
CA GLY A 71 9.37 22.47 -9.42
C GLY A 71 10.07 21.14 -9.14
N PRO A 72 11.32 21.18 -8.63
CA PRO A 72 12.17 19.99 -8.51
C PRO A 72 11.88 19.15 -7.25
N THR A 73 11.08 19.67 -6.31
CA THR A 73 10.81 19.02 -5.02
C THR A 73 9.37 19.23 -4.57
N PHE A 74 8.82 18.27 -3.83
CA PHE A 74 7.53 18.40 -3.17
C PHE A 74 7.67 18.19 -1.65
N GLN A 75 6.71 18.75 -0.91
CA GLN A 75 6.63 18.57 0.54
C GLN A 75 5.50 17.59 0.87
N THR A 76 5.76 16.69 1.80
CA THR A 76 4.75 15.74 2.29
C THR A 76 4.97 15.43 3.77
N ARG A 77 3.95 14.84 4.39
CA ARG A 77 3.96 14.34 5.76
C ARG A 77 3.77 12.83 5.71
N THR A 78 4.33 12.11 6.67
CA THR A 78 4.09 10.67 6.79
C THR A 78 2.58 10.41 6.95
N ALA A 79 2.04 9.54 6.10
CA ALA A 79 0.62 9.16 6.08
C ALA A 79 0.33 8.02 7.07
N GLY A 80 1.21 7.02 7.11
CA GLY A 80 1.06 5.82 7.93
C GLY A 80 2.38 5.31 8.47
N ALA A 81 2.30 4.41 9.44
CA ALA A 81 3.40 3.55 9.84
C ALA A 81 2.84 2.23 10.41
N VAL A 82 3.54 1.13 10.16
CA VAL A 82 3.16 -0.18 10.70
C VAL A 82 4.06 -0.61 11.84
N ALA A 83 3.42 -1.01 12.93
CA ALA A 83 4.05 -1.64 14.08
C ALA A 83 3.39 -3.01 14.31
N TRP A 84 4.07 -4.08 13.85
CA TRP A 84 3.56 -5.45 13.89
C TRP A 84 2.26 -5.61 13.08
N GLN A 85 1.12 -5.76 13.77
CA GLN A 85 -0.22 -5.90 13.19
C GLN A 85 -1.01 -4.57 13.23
N HIS A 86 -0.38 -3.50 13.72
CA HIS A 86 -1.04 -2.22 13.96
C HIS A 86 -0.61 -1.21 12.90
N VAL A 87 -1.58 -0.63 12.21
CA VAL A 87 -1.36 0.49 11.29
C VAL A 87 -1.73 1.77 12.01
N LEU A 88 -0.76 2.65 12.16
CA LEU A 88 -0.88 3.95 12.79
C LEU A 88 -1.04 5.00 11.69
N THR A 89 -2.20 5.65 11.60
CA THR A 89 -2.50 6.60 10.53
C THR A 89 -2.43 8.03 11.03
N ASN A 90 -1.92 8.92 10.20
CA ASN A 90 -2.08 10.36 10.36
C ASN A 90 -3.58 10.71 10.28
N PRO A 91 -4.10 11.61 11.14
CA PRO A 91 -5.49 12.08 11.07
C PRO A 91 -5.93 12.55 9.68
N ASP A 92 -5.03 13.16 8.89
CA ASP A 92 -5.33 13.63 7.53
C ASP A 92 -5.56 12.45 6.53
N TRP A 93 -5.16 11.24 6.91
CA TRP A 93 -5.25 10.02 6.10
C TRP A 93 -6.14 8.94 6.71
N THR A 94 -6.70 9.15 7.91
CA THR A 94 -7.56 8.16 8.59
C THR A 94 -8.89 8.03 7.87
N LEU A 95 -9.19 6.84 7.35
CA LEU A 95 -10.50 6.48 6.80
C LEU A 95 -11.15 5.33 7.57
N THR A 96 -12.47 5.35 7.66
CA THR A 96 -13.27 4.26 8.23
C THR A 96 -13.29 3.02 7.32
N ASN A 97 -13.10 3.23 6.01
CA ASN A 97 -12.99 2.18 5.00
C ASN A 97 -12.15 2.68 3.80
N TYR A 98 -10.95 2.13 3.60
CA TYR A 98 -10.09 2.48 2.47
C TYR A 98 -10.54 1.85 1.14
N ALA A 99 -11.37 0.81 1.19
CA ALA A 99 -11.91 0.11 0.04
C ALA A 99 -13.45 0.24 0.01
N GLU A 100 -13.98 1.42 0.34
CA GLU A 100 -15.43 1.64 0.41
C GLU A 100 -16.12 1.38 -0.94
N GLY A 101 -17.08 0.46 -0.94
CA GLY A 101 -17.84 0.07 -2.13
C GLY A 101 -17.10 -0.85 -3.10
N TYR A 102 -15.93 -1.39 -2.73
CA TYR A 102 -15.29 -2.45 -3.50
C TYR A 102 -16.13 -3.74 -3.44
N PRO A 103 -16.34 -4.47 -4.56
CA PRO A 103 -15.67 -4.33 -5.86
C PRO A 103 -16.28 -3.35 -6.86
N GLU A 104 -17.49 -2.82 -6.65
CA GLU A 104 -18.20 -2.01 -7.65
C GLU A 104 -17.52 -0.66 -7.91
N ARG A 105 -16.93 -0.07 -6.86
CA ARG A 105 -16.19 1.20 -6.92
C ARG A 105 -14.89 1.11 -6.13
N ILE A 106 -13.89 1.89 -6.54
CA ILE A 106 -12.61 1.99 -5.84
C ILE A 106 -12.12 3.43 -5.84
N ASN A 107 -11.67 3.92 -4.67
CA ASN A 107 -10.81 5.10 -4.61
C ASN A 107 -9.36 4.62 -4.70
N LEU A 108 -8.71 4.88 -5.84
CA LEU A 108 -7.44 4.26 -6.17
C LEU A 108 -6.32 4.73 -5.24
N VAL A 109 -6.31 6.02 -4.86
CA VAL A 109 -5.32 6.59 -3.93
C VAL A 109 -5.47 5.95 -2.55
N ALA A 110 -6.69 5.84 -2.04
CA ALA A 110 -6.96 5.22 -0.74
C ALA A 110 -6.62 3.71 -0.73
N ALA A 111 -6.98 3.00 -1.81
CA ALA A 111 -6.72 1.58 -1.96
C ALA A 111 -5.22 1.25 -2.08
N MET A 112 -4.46 2.06 -2.84
CA MET A 112 -3.01 1.91 -2.93
C MET A 112 -2.34 2.16 -1.57
N TYR A 113 -2.66 3.27 -0.89
CA TYR A 113 -2.14 3.53 0.45
C TYR A 113 -2.45 2.38 1.42
N PHE A 114 -3.69 1.89 1.41
CA PHE A 114 -4.05 0.76 2.26
C PHE A 114 -3.24 -0.50 1.92
N ALA A 115 -3.10 -0.84 0.63
CA ALA A 115 -2.31 -1.99 0.19
C ALA A 115 -0.82 -1.88 0.57
N HIS A 116 -0.27 -0.66 0.53
CA HIS A 116 1.08 -0.36 1.01
C HIS A 116 1.24 -0.76 2.48
N GLU A 117 0.41 -0.21 3.37
CA GLU A 117 0.49 -0.49 4.80
C GLU A 117 0.21 -1.97 5.10
N MET A 118 -0.74 -2.60 4.40
CA MET A 118 -1.01 -4.03 4.54
C MET A 118 0.19 -4.89 4.10
N THR A 119 1.03 -4.39 3.18
CA THR A 119 2.25 -5.11 2.79
C THR A 119 3.23 -5.19 3.95
N HIS A 120 3.37 -4.15 4.78
CA HIS A 120 4.18 -4.22 6.00
C HIS A 120 3.60 -5.17 7.05
N VAL A 121 2.28 -5.20 7.18
CA VAL A 121 1.60 -6.18 8.03
C VAL A 121 1.88 -7.60 7.53
N TRP A 122 1.75 -7.84 6.22
CA TRP A 122 2.07 -9.13 5.60
C TRP A 122 3.54 -9.51 5.78
N GLN A 123 4.46 -8.55 5.62
CA GLN A 123 5.89 -8.75 5.86
C GLN A 123 6.14 -9.21 7.28
N TRP A 124 5.47 -8.60 8.27
CA TRP A 124 5.54 -9.02 9.67
C TRP A 124 4.96 -10.42 9.90
N GLN A 125 3.78 -10.70 9.35
CA GLN A 125 3.12 -12.01 9.47
C GLN A 125 4.00 -13.13 8.88
N ASN A 126 4.70 -12.83 7.78
CA ASN A 126 5.58 -13.74 7.04
C ASN A 126 7.08 -13.49 7.32
N ARG A 127 7.42 -12.93 8.48
CA ARG A 127 8.80 -12.53 8.86
C ARG A 127 9.85 -13.64 8.81
N ALA A 128 9.43 -14.90 8.90
CA ALA A 128 10.33 -16.04 8.71
C ALA A 128 10.90 -16.10 7.28
N THR A 129 10.12 -15.64 6.30
CA THR A 129 10.49 -15.57 4.87
C THR A 129 11.07 -14.20 4.52
N THR A 130 10.46 -13.12 5.00
CA THR A 130 10.84 -11.74 4.61
C THR A 130 12.00 -11.17 5.44
N GLY A 131 12.30 -11.76 6.60
CA GLY A 131 13.25 -11.22 7.57
C GLY A 131 12.81 -9.89 8.19
N TYR A 132 11.57 -9.45 7.98
CA TYR A 132 11.08 -8.14 8.39
C TYR A 132 11.02 -7.98 9.91
N SER A 133 11.38 -6.78 10.35
CA SER A 133 11.00 -6.26 11.66
C SER A 133 10.75 -4.75 11.54
N PRO A 134 9.88 -4.17 12.37
CA PRO A 134 9.61 -2.73 12.33
C PRO A 134 10.88 -1.87 12.45
N PHE A 135 11.87 -2.32 13.23
CA PHE A 135 13.15 -1.63 13.37
C PHE A 135 14.01 -1.70 12.10
N ARG A 136 13.96 -2.80 11.35
CA ARG A 136 14.66 -2.93 10.07
C ARG A 136 14.02 -2.06 9.00
N GLY A 137 12.68 -2.04 8.92
CA GLY A 137 11.95 -1.12 8.04
C GLY A 137 12.31 0.34 8.33
N LEU A 138 12.27 0.74 9.61
CA LEU A 138 12.66 2.09 10.01
C LEU A 138 14.10 2.46 9.63
N ALA A 139 15.02 1.49 9.68
CA ALA A 139 16.42 1.68 9.33
C ALA A 139 16.67 1.89 7.82
N GLU A 140 15.70 1.57 6.95
CA GLU A 140 15.81 1.82 5.51
C GLU A 140 15.65 3.30 5.15
N HIS A 141 15.02 4.11 6.01
CA HIS A 141 14.85 5.55 5.76
C HIS A 141 16.17 6.31 5.95
N LYS A 142 16.99 6.35 4.89
CA LYS A 142 18.21 7.17 4.83
C LYS A 142 17.90 8.58 4.32
N PRO A 143 18.48 9.65 4.92
CA PRO A 143 18.32 11.00 4.39
C PRO A 143 18.76 11.10 2.92
N GLY A 144 17.94 11.72 2.08
CA GLY A 144 18.27 11.99 0.67
C GLY A 144 18.00 10.84 -0.30
N VAL A 145 17.59 9.66 0.17
CA VAL A 145 17.14 8.56 -0.68
C VAL A 145 15.63 8.41 -0.50
N ASP A 146 14.89 8.39 -1.61
CA ASP A 146 13.46 8.08 -1.59
C ASP A 146 13.30 6.55 -1.54
N PRO A 147 12.91 5.97 -0.39
CA PRO A 147 12.87 4.51 -0.23
C PRO A 147 11.71 3.87 -1.03
N TYR A 148 10.77 4.68 -1.52
CA TYR A 148 9.62 4.26 -2.33
C TYR A 148 9.96 4.17 -3.83
N LEU A 149 11.16 4.63 -4.22
CA LEU A 149 11.59 4.64 -5.62
C LEU A 149 12.17 3.28 -6.00
N PHE A 150 11.57 2.65 -7.00
CA PHE A 150 12.08 1.46 -7.67
C PHE A 150 11.97 1.65 -9.19
N ASP A 151 12.76 0.90 -9.94
CA ASP A 151 12.66 0.87 -11.40
C ASP A 151 11.61 -0.18 -11.80
N PRO A 152 10.44 0.23 -12.34
CA PRO A 152 9.37 -0.70 -12.71
C PRO A 152 9.72 -1.57 -13.94
N THR A 153 10.84 -1.29 -14.62
CA THR A 153 11.31 -2.05 -15.78
C THR A 153 12.35 -3.11 -15.42
N LYS A 154 12.92 -3.04 -14.21
CA LYS A 154 13.98 -3.94 -13.78
C LYS A 154 13.40 -5.22 -13.21
N GLU A 155 13.81 -6.36 -13.76
CA GLU A 155 13.52 -7.66 -13.15
C GLU A 155 14.27 -7.79 -11.82
N ILE A 156 13.56 -7.64 -10.72
CA ILE A 156 14.05 -7.88 -9.36
C ILE A 156 13.07 -8.85 -8.69
N ARG A 157 13.59 -9.85 -7.98
CA ARG A 157 12.75 -10.72 -7.14
C ARG A 157 12.23 -9.91 -5.96
N PHE A 158 10.95 -10.07 -5.63
CA PHE A 158 10.30 -9.31 -4.55
C PHE A 158 11.11 -9.25 -3.24
N LEU A 159 11.66 -10.39 -2.80
CA LEU A 159 12.41 -10.48 -1.53
C LEU A 159 13.82 -9.87 -1.57
N ASP A 160 14.33 -9.49 -2.75
CA ASP A 160 15.61 -8.77 -2.89
C ASP A 160 15.42 -7.24 -2.81
N MET A 161 14.18 -6.76 -2.84
CA MET A 161 13.84 -5.34 -2.74
C MET A 161 13.82 -4.88 -1.28
N GLY A 162 14.05 -3.58 -1.04
CA GLY A 162 13.80 -2.98 0.28
C GLY A 162 12.35 -3.12 0.71
N TYR A 163 12.06 -3.07 2.01
CA TYR A 163 10.71 -3.27 2.55
C TYR A 163 9.71 -2.23 2.03
N GLU A 164 10.14 -0.97 1.91
CA GLU A 164 9.34 0.11 1.31
C GLU A 164 9.11 -0.10 -0.19
N GLN A 165 10.13 -0.58 -0.90
CA GLN A 165 10.01 -0.88 -2.33
C GLN A 165 9.07 -2.05 -2.60
N GLN A 166 9.07 -3.07 -1.73
CA GLN A 166 8.11 -4.16 -1.76
C GLN A 166 6.67 -3.65 -1.63
N ALA A 167 6.42 -2.75 -0.68
CA ALA A 167 5.11 -2.14 -0.48
C ALA A 167 4.69 -1.26 -1.68
N SER A 168 5.62 -0.47 -2.23
CA SER A 168 5.36 0.30 -3.44
C SER A 168 5.17 -0.54 -4.71
N LEU A 169 5.73 -1.75 -4.79
CA LEU A 169 5.44 -2.69 -5.87
C LEU A 169 3.99 -3.20 -5.77
N VAL A 170 3.49 -3.46 -4.56
CA VAL A 170 2.09 -3.86 -4.33
C VAL A 170 1.13 -2.69 -4.66
N GLU A 171 1.49 -1.44 -4.32
CA GLU A 171 0.73 -0.26 -4.77
C GLU A 171 0.62 -0.19 -6.29
N GLU A 172 1.76 -0.34 -6.99
CA GLU A 172 1.80 -0.30 -8.45
C GLU A 172 0.93 -1.43 -9.04
N PHE A 173 0.93 -2.62 -8.44
CA PHE A 173 0.05 -3.71 -8.86
C PHE A 173 -1.43 -3.38 -8.66
N ILE A 174 -1.84 -2.79 -7.54
CA ILE A 174 -3.23 -2.32 -7.34
C ILE A 174 -3.61 -1.29 -8.41
N CYS A 175 -2.73 -0.34 -8.70
CA CYS A 175 -2.95 0.68 -9.73
C CYS A 175 -3.15 0.03 -11.11
N CYS A 176 -2.19 -0.80 -11.52
CA CYS A 176 -2.17 -1.38 -12.84
C CYS A 176 -3.25 -2.44 -13.06
N ARG A 177 -3.53 -3.30 -12.07
CA ARG A 177 -4.62 -4.28 -12.20
C ARG A 177 -6.00 -3.61 -12.30
N THR A 178 -6.15 -2.42 -11.71
CA THR A 178 -7.40 -1.65 -11.74
C THR A 178 -7.59 -0.95 -13.08
N LEU A 179 -6.56 -0.26 -13.58
CA LEU A 179 -6.67 0.61 -14.75
C LEU A 179 -6.34 -0.09 -16.07
N ALA A 180 -5.44 -1.07 -16.05
CA ALA A 180 -4.91 -1.73 -17.24
C ALA A 180 -4.60 -3.22 -16.96
N PRO A 181 -5.61 -4.04 -16.62
CA PRO A 181 -5.42 -5.43 -16.17
C PRO A 181 -4.69 -6.33 -17.18
N ASP A 182 -4.81 -6.02 -18.48
CA ASP A 182 -4.26 -6.81 -19.58
C ASP A 182 -2.89 -6.27 -20.07
N ALA A 183 -2.35 -5.22 -19.44
CA ALA A 183 -1.11 -4.58 -19.86
C ALA A 183 0.15 -5.37 -19.45
N ALA A 184 1.24 -5.18 -20.21
CA ALA A 184 2.47 -5.93 -20.04
C ALA A 184 3.10 -5.73 -18.65
N ARG A 185 3.08 -4.50 -18.10
CA ARG A 185 3.58 -4.27 -16.74
C ARG A 185 2.72 -4.95 -15.70
N THR A 186 1.41 -4.97 -15.86
CA THR A 186 0.49 -5.65 -14.95
C THR A 186 0.82 -7.14 -14.86
N GLN A 187 1.11 -7.78 -16.01
CA GLN A 187 1.55 -9.17 -16.05
C GLN A 187 2.89 -9.38 -15.32
N ARG A 188 3.90 -8.53 -15.57
CA ARG A 188 5.20 -8.61 -14.87
C ARG A 188 5.06 -8.46 -13.35
N LEU A 189 4.21 -7.53 -12.91
CA LEU A 189 3.93 -7.31 -11.49
C LEU A 189 3.24 -8.53 -10.88
N TYR A 190 2.26 -9.10 -11.57
CA TYR A 190 1.62 -10.35 -11.16
C TYR A 190 2.64 -11.48 -11.01
N GLU A 191 3.51 -11.70 -11.99
CA GLU A 191 4.54 -12.75 -11.95
C GLU A 191 5.51 -12.56 -10.77
N THR A 192 5.93 -11.31 -10.54
CA THR A 192 6.84 -10.98 -9.43
C THR A 192 6.19 -11.22 -8.07
N LEU A 193 4.93 -10.80 -7.89
CA LEU A 193 4.22 -10.92 -6.62
C LEU A 193 3.73 -12.36 -6.36
N SER A 194 3.24 -13.05 -7.40
CA SER A 194 2.74 -14.43 -7.31
C SER A 194 3.83 -15.45 -6.96
N ALA A 195 5.11 -15.09 -7.12
CA ALA A 195 6.23 -15.89 -6.67
C ALA A 195 6.32 -16.01 -5.13
N VAL A 196 5.68 -15.11 -4.38
CA VAL A 196 5.81 -15.03 -2.90
C VAL A 196 4.49 -14.87 -2.16
N MET A 197 3.45 -14.38 -2.84
CA MET A 197 2.09 -14.23 -2.32
C MET A 197 1.12 -15.03 -3.20
N PRO A 198 0.00 -15.53 -2.66
CA PRO A 198 -1.05 -16.18 -3.45
C PRO A 198 -1.94 -15.14 -4.16
N VAL A 199 -1.33 -14.35 -5.05
CA VAL A 199 -2.00 -13.29 -5.82
C VAL A 199 -2.97 -13.91 -6.82
N GLN A 200 -4.19 -13.40 -6.89
CA GLN A 200 -5.13 -13.72 -7.96
C GLN A 200 -4.74 -12.99 -9.23
N HIS A 201 -4.87 -13.66 -10.37
CA HIS A 201 -4.53 -13.04 -11.65
C HIS A 201 -5.44 -11.81 -11.91
N PRO A 202 -4.93 -10.68 -12.43
CA PRO A 202 -5.72 -9.47 -12.68
C PRO A 202 -7.03 -9.69 -13.47
N THR A 203 -7.03 -10.65 -14.39
CA THR A 203 -8.21 -11.00 -15.19
C THR A 203 -9.25 -11.85 -14.45
N GLN A 204 -8.92 -12.33 -13.25
CA GLN A 204 -9.80 -13.13 -12.38
C GLN A 204 -10.38 -12.30 -11.22
N THR A 205 -9.89 -11.09 -11.00
CA THR A 205 -10.43 -10.18 -10.00
C THR A 205 -11.51 -9.26 -10.58
N PRO A 206 -12.49 -8.80 -9.79
CA PRO A 206 -13.49 -7.87 -10.25
C PRO A 206 -12.87 -6.61 -10.86
N ARG A 207 -13.46 -6.10 -11.96
CA ARG A 207 -13.10 -4.80 -12.53
C ARG A 207 -14.09 -3.75 -11.99
N PRO A 208 -13.64 -2.77 -11.20
CA PRO A 208 -14.53 -1.74 -10.69
C PRO A 208 -15.19 -0.95 -11.82
N ALA A 209 -16.49 -0.72 -11.72
CA ALA A 209 -17.23 0.08 -12.68
C ALA A 209 -16.92 1.58 -12.51
N GLN A 210 -16.51 1.99 -11.31
CA GLN A 210 -16.15 3.36 -10.99
C GLN A 210 -14.78 3.42 -10.30
N VAL A 211 -13.84 4.16 -10.91
CA VAL A 211 -12.52 4.44 -10.34
C VAL A 211 -12.44 5.92 -9.98
N LEU A 212 -12.10 6.22 -8.73
CA LEU A 212 -11.94 7.57 -8.18
C LEU A 212 -10.47 7.83 -7.84
N GLY A 213 -10.10 9.11 -7.73
CA GLY A 213 -8.73 9.51 -7.37
C GLY A 213 -7.75 9.57 -8.55
N VAL A 214 -8.28 9.59 -9.78
CA VAL A 214 -7.53 9.90 -11.01
C VAL A 214 -7.88 11.34 -11.40
N HIS A 215 -6.88 12.15 -11.72
CA HIS A 215 -7.11 13.52 -12.19
C HIS A 215 -7.83 13.51 -13.55
N GLU A 216 -8.75 14.46 -13.78
CA GLU A 216 -9.62 14.47 -14.96
C GLU A 216 -8.85 14.61 -16.29
N ASP A 217 -7.73 15.32 -16.27
CA ASP A 217 -6.88 15.56 -17.44
C ASP A 217 -5.84 14.45 -17.74
N VAL A 218 -5.84 13.35 -16.98
CA VAL A 218 -4.85 12.27 -17.17
C VAL A 218 -5.25 11.34 -18.31
N ASP A 219 -4.32 11.11 -19.23
CA ASP A 219 -4.44 10.06 -20.24
C ASP A 219 -4.09 8.70 -19.64
N LEU A 220 -5.09 7.80 -19.61
CA LEU A 220 -4.95 6.43 -19.12
C LEU A 220 -4.37 5.48 -20.16
N VAL A 221 -4.26 5.89 -21.43
CA VAL A 221 -3.70 5.06 -22.49
C VAL A 221 -2.23 4.75 -22.19
N GLY A 222 -1.91 3.46 -22.13
CA GLY A 222 -0.56 2.97 -21.84
C GLY A 222 -0.06 3.30 -20.44
N ILE A 223 -0.96 3.54 -19.47
CA ILE A 223 -0.56 3.89 -18.10
C ILE A 223 0.36 2.83 -17.46
N CYS A 224 0.16 1.56 -17.83
CA CYS A 224 0.92 0.39 -17.36
C CYS A 224 1.55 -0.44 -18.48
N ASP A 225 2.01 0.20 -19.56
CA ASP A 225 2.86 -0.49 -20.54
C ASP A 225 4.31 -0.68 -20.00
#